data_AF-R6K185-F1
#
_entry.id   AF-R6K185-F1
#
_cell.length_a   1.000
_cell.length_b   1.000
_cell.length_c   1.000
_cell.angle_alpha   90.00
_cell.angle_beta   90.00
_cell.angle_gamma   90.00
#
_symmetry.space_group_name_H-M   'P 1'
#
loop_
_entity.id
_entity.type
_entity.pdbx_description
1 polymer ?
#
loop_
_entity_poly.entity_id
_entity_poly.type
_entity_poly.pdbx_seq_one_letter_code
_entity_poly.pdbx_strand_id
1 'polypeptide(L)'
;MSNVYSIGNNRQLIIYAAGSNIFLRIAHFGGLERPIILATDYMSHLNECIYNDTLYYTYIATDNFLYVKNIMESKSIYTVNGTDTPSLYHPYIGRCNNSLLLFYLKNNPVTNHTALQCISLSLTNESPDNMPVTLPDCMNNITGYHIYQAGNRLILYAAGRIFIIEEIGHIKELKNEEDIRNTVLKECDQRIASLNDSNNSRIEALTDTYQKKLAACQAKIDEQAAVINSITSQYNELMDIACKYRDEALRWRSKFM
;
A
#
# COMPACT_ATOMS: atom_id res chain seq x y z
N MET A 1 10.78 0.37 0.56
CA MET A 1 9.47 -0.09 1.09
C MET A 1 8.40 0.53 0.22
N SER A 2 7.40 -0.24 -0.20
CA SER A 2 6.30 0.21 -1.07
C SER A 2 5.08 0.50 -0.20
N ASN A 3 4.43 1.65 -0.36
CA ASN A 3 3.16 1.90 0.29
C ASN A 3 2.03 1.13 -0.41
N VAL A 4 1.04 0.70 0.39
CA VAL A 4 -0.15 -0.01 -0.07
C VAL A 4 -1.36 0.90 0.12
N TYR A 5 -2.01 1.29 -0.97
CA TYR A 5 -3.14 2.21 -0.95
C TYR A 5 -4.46 1.50 -1.17
N SER A 6 -5.47 1.75 -0.34
CA SER A 6 -6.82 1.20 -0.55
C SER A 6 -7.53 1.98 -1.66
N ILE A 7 -8.09 1.27 -2.65
CA ILE A 7 -8.80 1.87 -3.81
C ILE A 7 -10.31 1.58 -3.77
N GLY A 8 -10.84 1.18 -2.61
CA GLY A 8 -12.22 0.69 -2.47
C GLY A 8 -12.39 -0.75 -2.98
N ASN A 9 -13.56 -1.36 -2.73
CA ASN A 9 -13.90 -2.73 -3.15
C ASN A 9 -12.87 -3.80 -2.74
N ASN A 10 -12.23 -3.64 -1.57
CA ASN A 10 -11.15 -4.51 -1.08
C ASN A 10 -9.96 -4.65 -2.06
N ARG A 11 -9.73 -3.63 -2.90
CA ARG A 11 -8.57 -3.54 -3.79
C ARG A 11 -7.50 -2.66 -3.18
N GLN A 12 -6.26 -3.02 -3.42
CA GLN A 12 -5.09 -2.27 -2.98
C GLN A 12 -4.16 -1.98 -4.15
N LEU A 13 -3.67 -0.75 -4.25
CA LEU A 13 -2.66 -0.32 -5.20
C LEU A 13 -1.28 -0.45 -4.57
N ILE A 14 -0.34 -1.01 -5.33
CA ILE A 14 1.04 -1.20 -4.92
C ILE A 14 1.93 -0.67 -6.03
N ILE A 15 2.83 0.25 -5.69
CA ILE A 15 3.87 0.74 -6.61
C ILE A 15 5.25 0.35 -6.07
N TYR A 16 6.08 -0.28 -6.89
CA TYR A 16 7.39 -0.75 -6.45
C TYR A 16 8.40 -0.74 -7.59
N ALA A 17 9.67 -0.59 -7.23
CA ALA A 17 10.78 -0.73 -8.17
C ALA A 17 11.39 -2.13 -8.09
N ALA A 18 11.78 -2.69 -9.25
CA ALA A 18 12.59 -3.90 -9.33
C ALA A 18 13.50 -3.84 -10.56
N GLY A 19 14.82 -3.96 -10.32
CA GLY A 19 15.83 -3.65 -11.33
C GLY A 19 15.71 -2.20 -11.78
N SER A 20 15.76 -1.96 -13.09
CA SER A 20 15.59 -0.63 -13.70
C SER A 20 14.13 -0.27 -14.00
N ASN A 21 13.16 -1.02 -13.46
CA ASN A 21 11.75 -0.83 -13.77
C ASN A 21 10.95 -0.39 -12.54
N ILE A 22 9.93 0.45 -12.77
CA ILE A 22 8.87 0.73 -11.81
C ILE A 22 7.60 0.00 -12.25
N PHE A 23 6.95 -0.67 -11.32
CA PHE A 23 5.73 -1.44 -11.54
C PHE A 23 4.57 -0.90 -10.71
N LEU A 24 3.38 -0.95 -11.30
CA LEU A 24 2.10 -0.78 -10.64
C LEU A 24 1.39 -2.11 -10.58
N ARG A 25 0.79 -2.45 -9.44
CA ARG A 25 0.05 -3.71 -9.27
C ARG A 25 -1.18 -3.49 -8.41
N ILE A 26 -2.26 -4.18 -8.76
CA ILE A 26 -3.49 -4.21 -7.97
C ILE A 26 -3.56 -5.54 -7.23
N ALA A 27 -3.74 -5.49 -5.92
CA ALA A 27 -4.06 -6.63 -5.08
C ALA A 27 -5.55 -6.65 -4.75
N HIS A 28 -6.16 -7.82 -4.70
CA HIS A 28 -7.54 -8.01 -4.27
C HIS A 28 -7.67 -9.31 -3.46
N PHE A 29 -8.84 -9.52 -2.85
CA PHE A 29 -9.11 -10.75 -2.11
C PHE A 29 -9.07 -11.97 -3.05
N GLY A 30 -7.99 -12.75 -2.99
CA GLY A 30 -7.79 -13.95 -3.82
C GLY A 30 -6.57 -13.90 -4.75
N GLY A 31 -5.85 -12.78 -4.85
CA GLY A 31 -4.62 -12.75 -5.63
C GLY A 31 -4.08 -11.36 -5.98
N LEU A 32 -3.06 -11.37 -6.83
CA LEU A 32 -2.41 -10.17 -7.36
C LEU A 32 -2.59 -10.14 -8.87
N GLU A 33 -3.05 -9.01 -9.41
CA GLU A 33 -3.16 -8.81 -10.86
C GLU A 33 -1.79 -8.78 -11.53
N ARG A 34 -1.74 -8.84 -12.86
CA ARG A 34 -0.47 -8.71 -13.59
C ARG A 34 0.12 -7.31 -13.38
N PRO A 35 1.43 -7.19 -13.13
CA PRO A 35 2.05 -5.89 -12.95
C PRO A 35 2.08 -5.10 -14.27
N ILE A 36 1.85 -3.79 -14.18
CA ILE A 36 1.97 -2.83 -15.27
C ILE A 36 3.32 -2.11 -15.12
N ILE A 37 4.09 -2.01 -16.19
CA ILE A 37 5.35 -1.26 -16.19
C ILE A 37 5.03 0.23 -16.35
N LEU A 38 5.47 1.05 -15.39
CA LEU A 38 5.32 2.51 -15.42
C LEU A 38 6.58 3.22 -15.95
N ALA A 39 7.76 2.65 -15.71
CA ALA A 39 9.04 3.20 -16.13
C ALA A 39 10.07 2.07 -16.31
N THR A 40 11.05 2.27 -17.19
CA THR A 40 12.10 1.29 -17.54
C THR A 40 13.52 1.84 -17.38
N ASP A 41 13.63 3.05 -16.86
CA ASP A 41 14.82 3.87 -16.69
C ASP A 41 15.09 4.18 -15.21
N TYR A 42 14.48 3.43 -14.28
CA TYR A 42 14.63 3.66 -12.86
C TYR A 42 16.06 3.39 -12.39
N MET A 43 16.62 4.33 -11.63
CA MET A 43 17.90 4.16 -10.94
C MET A 43 17.71 4.07 -9.43
N SER A 44 17.05 5.06 -8.81
CA SER A 44 16.93 5.11 -7.35
C SER A 44 15.81 6.02 -6.84
N HIS A 45 15.57 5.96 -5.53
CA HIS A 45 14.71 6.88 -4.77
C HIS A 45 13.27 7.00 -5.28
N LEU A 46 12.62 5.86 -5.52
CA LEU A 46 11.17 5.83 -5.74
C LEU A 46 10.46 6.35 -4.48
N ASN A 47 9.61 7.35 -4.65
CA ASN A 47 8.73 7.88 -3.62
C ASN A 47 7.36 8.23 -4.22
N GLU A 48 6.29 8.09 -3.45
CA GLU A 48 4.93 8.13 -3.96
C GLU A 48 3.94 8.78 -2.98
N CYS A 49 2.89 9.40 -3.50
CA CYS A 49 1.79 9.93 -2.70
C CYS A 49 0.47 9.97 -3.49
N ILE A 50 -0.65 9.91 -2.78
CA ILE A 50 -1.97 10.15 -3.37
C ILE A 50 -2.36 11.61 -3.16
N TYR A 51 -2.82 12.25 -4.23
CA TYR A 51 -3.38 13.60 -4.20
C TYR A 51 -4.56 13.68 -5.19
N ASN A 52 -5.70 14.23 -4.76
CA ASN A 52 -6.94 14.29 -5.56
C ASN A 52 -7.27 12.97 -6.28
N ASP A 53 -7.34 11.87 -5.51
CA ASP A 53 -7.63 10.51 -5.99
C ASP A 53 -6.69 9.95 -7.08
N THR A 54 -5.56 10.62 -7.31
CA THR A 54 -4.55 10.23 -8.30
C THR A 54 -3.25 9.87 -7.60
N LEU A 55 -2.62 8.77 -8.04
CA LEU A 55 -1.29 8.39 -7.57
C LEU A 55 -0.22 9.18 -8.33
N TYR A 56 0.60 9.90 -7.58
CA TYR A 56 1.81 10.57 -8.06
C TYR A 56 3.03 9.86 -7.53
N TYR A 57 4.08 9.83 -8.34
CA TYR A 57 5.35 9.24 -7.95
C TYR A 57 6.52 10.02 -8.52
N THR A 58 7.63 9.92 -7.82
CA THR A 58 8.90 10.54 -8.17
C THR A 58 10.02 9.52 -8.09
N TYR A 59 11.01 9.65 -8.98
CA TYR A 59 12.17 8.78 -8.99
C TYR A 59 13.34 9.45 -9.71
N ILE A 60 14.56 8.99 -9.40
CA ILE A 60 15.76 9.35 -10.15
C ILE A 60 15.98 8.30 -11.24
N ALA A 61 16.06 8.74 -12.48
CA ALA A 61 16.29 7.91 -13.65
C ALA A 61 17.79 7.68 -13.93
N THR A 62 18.09 6.78 -14.87
CA THR A 62 19.46 6.42 -15.27
C THR A 62 20.24 7.55 -15.93
N ASP A 63 19.55 8.58 -16.42
CA ASP A 63 20.13 9.82 -16.93
C ASP A 63 20.36 10.88 -15.83
N ASN A 64 20.18 10.48 -14.55
CA ASN A 64 20.21 11.33 -13.36
C ASN A 64 19.09 12.38 -13.29
N PHE A 65 18.06 12.30 -14.13
CA PHE A 65 16.95 13.24 -14.04
C PHE A 65 16.02 12.81 -12.91
N LEU A 66 15.46 13.81 -12.23
CA LEU A 66 14.36 13.59 -11.30
C LEU A 66 13.05 13.79 -12.06
N TYR A 67 12.25 12.73 -12.15
CA TYR A 67 10.94 12.80 -12.79
C TYR A 67 9.83 12.79 -11.76
N VAL A 68 8.83 13.64 -11.98
CA VAL A 68 7.53 13.56 -11.30
C VAL A 68 6.48 13.16 -12.31
N LYS A 69 5.75 12.08 -12.03
CA LYS A 69 4.71 11.52 -12.89
C LYS A 69 3.45 11.23 -12.10
N ASN A 70 2.32 11.20 -12.79
CA ASN A 70 1.10 10.56 -12.31
C ASN A 70 0.86 9.27 -13.11
N ILE A 71 -0.02 8.40 -12.61
CA ILE A 71 -0.36 7.14 -13.29
C ILE A 71 -1.31 7.31 -14.49
N MET A 72 -1.87 8.50 -14.70
CA MET A 72 -2.90 8.78 -15.71
C MET A 72 -2.30 9.28 -17.03
N GLU A 73 -1.13 9.91 -16.97
CA GLU A 73 -0.47 10.56 -18.09
C GLU A 73 0.86 9.89 -18.43
N SER A 74 1.18 9.87 -19.71
CA SER A 74 2.46 9.33 -20.20
C SER A 74 3.63 10.30 -20.03
N LYS A 75 3.35 11.61 -19.96
CA LYS A 75 4.35 12.67 -19.84
C LYS A 75 4.66 12.96 -18.37
N SER A 76 5.91 13.35 -18.12
CA SER A 76 6.30 13.86 -16.81
C SER A 76 5.64 15.21 -16.55
N ILE A 77 5.05 15.35 -15.38
CA ILE A 77 4.42 16.60 -14.89
C ILE A 77 5.52 17.63 -14.61
N TYR A 78 6.63 17.16 -14.07
CA TYR A 78 7.79 17.97 -13.78
C TYR A 78 9.07 17.15 -13.90
N THR A 79 10.15 17.82 -14.32
CA THR A 79 11.47 17.22 -14.47
C THR A 79 12.52 18.18 -13.91
N VAL A 80 13.45 17.68 -13.11
CA VAL A 80 14.65 18.42 -12.71
C VAL A 80 15.83 17.81 -13.46
N ASN A 81 16.55 18.66 -14.20
CA ASN A 81 17.73 18.27 -14.95
C ASN A 81 18.88 17.86 -14.00
N GLY A 82 19.44 16.68 -14.21
CA GLY A 82 20.59 16.15 -13.48
C GLY A 82 21.96 16.48 -14.09
N THR A 83 22.03 17.07 -15.28
CA THR A 83 23.30 17.27 -16.01
C THR A 83 24.13 18.45 -15.50
N ASP A 84 23.51 19.43 -14.83
CA ASP A 84 24.20 20.65 -14.39
C ASP A 84 24.79 20.53 -12.99
N THR A 85 25.28 19.34 -12.60
CA THR A 85 25.92 19.07 -11.29
C THR A 85 25.25 19.79 -10.11
N PRO A 86 24.02 19.40 -9.78
CA PRO A 86 23.74 18.99 -8.42
C PRO A 86 23.49 17.51 -8.47
N SER A 87 24.21 16.75 -7.66
CA SER A 87 23.71 15.44 -7.30
C SER A 87 22.39 15.62 -6.56
N LEU A 88 21.28 15.22 -7.20
CA LEU A 88 19.95 15.27 -6.61
C LEU A 88 19.84 14.09 -5.65
N TYR A 89 19.54 14.37 -4.38
CA TYR A 89 19.44 13.33 -3.36
C TYR A 89 18.10 13.35 -2.66
N HIS A 90 17.60 12.15 -2.37
CA HIS A 90 16.42 11.91 -1.55
C HIS A 90 15.20 12.72 -1.99
N PRO A 91 14.69 12.58 -3.22
CA PRO A 91 13.42 13.20 -3.59
C PRO A 91 12.26 12.68 -2.72
N TYR A 92 11.34 13.58 -2.38
CA TYR A 92 10.12 13.27 -1.67
C TYR A 92 8.97 14.05 -2.29
N ILE A 93 7.87 13.37 -2.58
CA ILE A 93 6.62 13.98 -3.02
C ILE A 93 5.54 13.78 -1.96
N GLY A 94 4.87 14.85 -1.58
CA GLY A 94 3.85 14.81 -0.53
C GLY A 94 2.74 15.81 -0.76
N ARG A 95 1.60 15.56 -0.11
CA ARG A 95 0.45 16.47 -0.16
C ARG A 95 0.47 17.42 1.02
N CYS A 96 0.18 18.68 0.76
CA CYS A 96 -0.01 19.71 1.76
C CYS A 96 -1.30 20.46 1.42
N ASN A 97 -2.39 20.17 2.14
CA ASN A 97 -3.75 20.63 1.84
C ASN A 97 -4.09 20.48 0.35
N ASN A 98 -4.27 21.60 -0.35
CA ASN A 98 -4.65 21.67 -1.76
C ASN A 98 -3.42 21.82 -2.67
N SER A 99 -2.28 21.28 -2.26
CA SER A 99 -1.02 21.44 -2.97
C SER A 99 -0.19 20.18 -2.94
N LEU A 100 0.47 19.91 -4.07
CA LEU A 100 1.43 18.84 -4.21
C LEU A 100 2.83 19.44 -4.15
N LEU A 101 3.64 18.98 -3.21
CA LEU A 101 4.98 19.53 -2.95
C LEU A 101 6.04 18.49 -3.28
N LEU A 102 7.06 18.91 -4.02
CA LEU A 102 8.27 18.14 -4.29
C LEU A 102 9.42 18.72 -3.48
N PHE A 103 10.07 17.87 -2.70
CA PHE A 103 11.29 18.18 -1.96
C PHE A 103 12.45 17.38 -2.54
N TYR A 104 13.62 17.99 -2.61
CA TYR A 104 14.85 17.31 -2.98
C TYR A 104 16.06 18.13 -2.53
N LEU A 105 17.19 17.45 -2.32
CA LEU A 105 18.46 18.12 -2.04
C LEU A 105 19.15 18.48 -3.35
N LYS A 106 19.64 19.72 -3.44
CA LYS A 106 20.42 20.22 -4.56
C LYS A 106 21.82 20.60 -4.07
N ASN A 107 22.84 19.87 -4.50
CA ASN A 107 24.23 20.23 -4.24
C ASN A 107 24.69 21.41 -5.13
N ASN A 108 25.30 22.42 -4.54
CA ASN A 108 25.96 23.48 -5.30
C ASN A 108 27.40 23.05 -5.61
N PRO A 109 27.80 22.90 -6.89
CA PRO A 109 29.11 22.37 -7.24
C PRO A 109 30.26 23.35 -6.92
N VAL A 110 29.95 24.64 -6.77
CA VAL A 110 30.93 25.69 -6.47
C VAL A 110 31.20 25.80 -4.97
N THR A 111 30.14 25.76 -4.15
CA THR A 111 30.27 25.89 -2.69
C THR A 111 30.35 24.55 -1.97
N ASN A 112 30.04 23.45 -2.66
CA ASN A 112 29.83 22.11 -2.10
C ASN A 112 28.80 22.07 -0.95
N HIS A 113 27.93 23.08 -0.89
CA HIS A 113 26.83 23.13 0.05
C HIS A 113 25.59 22.53 -0.58
N THR A 114 24.91 21.68 0.17
CA THR A 114 23.65 21.08 -0.25
C THR A 114 22.49 21.85 0.35
N ALA A 115 21.56 22.31 -0.48
CA ALA A 115 20.36 23.04 -0.02
C ALA A 115 19.11 22.20 -0.28
N LEU A 116 18.18 22.21 0.67
CA LEU A 116 16.84 21.69 0.42
C LEU A 116 16.12 22.59 -0.57
N GLN A 117 15.49 22.00 -1.57
CA GLN A 117 14.59 22.66 -2.49
C GLN A 117 13.18 22.16 -2.22
N CYS A 118 12.21 23.06 -2.33
CA CYS A 118 10.79 22.73 -2.29
C CYS A 118 10.10 23.42 -3.46
N ILE A 119 9.31 22.67 -4.21
CA ILE A 119 8.58 23.15 -5.37
C ILE A 119 7.11 22.77 -5.21
N SER A 120 6.24 23.75 -5.39
CA SER A 120 4.81 23.51 -5.54
C SER A 120 4.51 23.14 -6.99
N LEU A 121 3.92 21.97 -7.18
CA LEU A 121 3.60 21.44 -8.50
C LEU A 121 2.22 21.95 -8.95
N SER A 122 2.19 22.64 -10.08
CA SER A 122 0.93 23.03 -10.74
C SER A 122 0.36 21.84 -11.50
N LEU A 123 -0.94 21.58 -11.32
CA LEU A 123 -1.67 20.50 -11.99
C LEU A 123 -2.61 21.02 -13.09
N THR A 124 -2.56 22.32 -13.40
CA THR A 124 -3.36 22.91 -14.46
C THR A 124 -2.62 22.83 -15.79
N ASN A 125 -3.33 22.43 -16.85
CA ASN A 125 -2.78 22.34 -18.20
C ASN A 125 -2.50 23.72 -18.85
N GLU A 126 -2.88 24.82 -18.18
CA GLU A 126 -2.91 26.16 -18.76
C GLU A 126 -1.68 27.03 -18.40
N SER A 127 -0.88 26.64 -17.40
CA SER A 127 0.50 27.10 -17.22
C SER A 127 1.21 26.22 -16.18
N PRO A 128 2.30 25.51 -16.52
CA PRO A 128 3.08 24.73 -15.58
C PRO A 128 4.04 25.64 -14.79
N ASP A 129 3.53 26.71 -14.19
CA ASP A 129 4.34 27.57 -13.31
C ASP A 129 4.50 26.86 -11.98
N ASN A 130 5.39 25.87 -11.98
CA ASN A 130 5.84 25.21 -10.76
C ASN A 130 6.61 26.26 -9.94
N MET A 131 6.08 26.61 -8.78
CA MET A 131 6.59 27.73 -8.00
C MET A 131 7.57 27.24 -6.93
N PRO A 132 8.79 27.81 -6.85
CA PRO A 132 9.68 27.52 -5.74
C PRO A 132 9.05 28.03 -4.45
N VAL A 133 9.07 27.20 -3.42
CA VAL A 133 8.59 27.55 -2.09
C VAL A 133 9.78 28.04 -1.26
N THR A 134 9.65 29.24 -0.69
CA THR A 134 10.68 29.80 0.19
C THR A 134 10.82 28.94 1.44
N LEU A 135 12.01 28.37 1.63
CA LEU A 135 12.37 27.61 2.82
C LEU A 135 13.19 28.47 3.80
N PRO A 136 13.18 28.17 5.11
CA PRO A 136 14.02 28.88 6.09
C PRO A 136 15.51 28.77 5.77
N ASP A 137 16.29 29.81 6.08
CA ASP A 137 17.73 29.87 5.75
C ASP A 137 18.57 28.72 6.33
N CYS A 138 18.14 28.13 7.45
CA CYS A 138 18.78 26.95 8.03
C CYS A 138 18.70 25.68 7.16
N MET A 139 17.94 25.72 6.06
CA MET A 139 17.86 24.67 5.04
C MET A 139 18.97 24.78 4.00
N ASN A 140 19.77 25.86 4.06
CA ASN A 140 20.99 26.00 3.30
C ASN A 140 22.11 25.24 4.00
N ASN A 141 22.82 24.39 3.26
CA ASN A 141 23.92 23.56 3.75
C ASN A 141 23.49 22.49 4.78
N ILE A 142 22.58 21.61 4.35
CA ILE A 142 22.16 20.43 5.12
C ILE A 142 22.63 19.15 4.45
N THR A 143 22.89 18.11 5.24
CA THR A 143 23.33 16.80 4.74
C THR A 143 22.16 15.85 4.44
N GLY A 144 20.98 16.14 4.96
CA GLY A 144 19.82 15.26 4.90
C GLY A 144 18.57 15.93 5.45
N TYR A 145 17.43 15.36 5.09
CA TYR A 145 16.13 15.76 5.60
C TYR A 145 15.20 14.55 5.66
N HIS A 146 14.17 14.64 6.49
CA HIS A 146 13.09 13.66 6.55
C HIS A 146 11.74 14.37 6.52
N ILE A 147 10.80 13.81 5.76
CA ILE A 147 9.41 14.29 5.74
C ILE A 147 8.49 13.19 6.20
N TYR A 148 7.56 13.56 7.07
CA TYR A 148 6.47 12.72 7.50
C TYR A 148 5.13 13.35 7.10
N GLN A 149 4.26 12.56 6.47
CA GLN A 149 2.91 12.97 6.09
C GLN A 149 1.97 12.84 7.28
N ALA A 150 1.52 13.98 7.81
CA ALA A 150 0.63 14.09 8.97
C ALA A 150 -0.73 14.65 8.51
N GLY A 151 -1.64 13.75 8.11
CA GLY A 151 -2.91 14.16 7.50
C GLY A 151 -2.70 15.01 6.25
N ASN A 152 -3.22 16.25 6.25
CA ASN A 152 -3.03 17.21 5.17
C ASN A 152 -1.79 18.12 5.36
N ARG A 153 -0.97 17.87 6.37
CA ARG A 153 0.21 18.67 6.71
C ARG A 153 1.47 17.84 6.51
N LEU A 154 2.60 18.52 6.37
CA LEU A 154 3.91 17.88 6.33
C LEU A 154 4.72 18.29 7.55
N ILE A 155 5.38 17.31 8.16
CA ILE A 155 6.38 17.53 9.19
C ILE A 155 7.75 17.32 8.54
N LEU A 156 8.56 18.37 8.54
CA LEU A 156 9.90 18.39 7.98
C LEU A 156 10.92 18.39 9.12
N TYR A 157 11.82 17.41 9.13
CA TYR A 157 12.99 17.39 9.99
C TYR A 157 14.24 17.64 9.15
N ALA A 158 14.95 18.73 9.44
CA ALA A 158 16.18 19.10 8.75
C ALA A 158 17.04 20.00 9.65
N ALA A 159 18.36 19.93 9.50
CA ALA A 159 19.32 20.71 10.31
C ALA A 159 19.11 20.59 11.85
N GLY A 160 18.66 19.42 12.32
CA GLY A 160 18.37 19.19 13.74
C GLY A 160 17.10 19.87 14.26
N ARG A 161 16.26 20.41 13.38
CA ARG A 161 15.06 21.19 13.71
C ARG A 161 13.82 20.56 13.08
N ILE A 162 12.67 20.77 13.72
CA ILE A 162 11.37 20.28 13.24
C ILE A 162 10.55 21.48 12.76
N PHE A 163 9.96 21.34 11.58
CA PHE A 163 9.07 22.31 10.97
C PHE A 163 7.75 21.65 10.63
N ILE A 164 6.67 22.40 10.75
CA ILE A 164 5.38 22.05 10.21
C ILE A 164 5.07 22.92 9.00
N ILE A 165 4.59 22.28 7.94
CA ILE A 165 4.14 22.90 6.71
C ILE A 165 2.64 22.65 6.62
N GLU A 166 1.87 23.71 6.91
CA GLU A 166 0.41 23.65 6.89
C GLU A 166 -0.14 24.05 5.52
N GLU A 167 0.49 25.04 4.87
CA GLU A 167 0.14 25.54 3.54
C GLU A 167 1.40 26.02 2.82
N ILE A 168 1.31 26.27 1.50
CA ILE A 168 2.42 26.82 0.72
C ILE A 168 2.92 28.11 1.37
N GLY A 169 4.23 28.19 1.63
CA GLY A 169 4.86 29.37 2.25
C GLY A 169 4.64 29.51 3.75
N HIS A 170 3.76 28.70 4.36
CA HIS A 170 3.49 28.69 5.79
C HIS A 170 4.28 27.59 6.49
N ILE A 171 5.57 27.86 6.68
CA ILE A 171 6.51 26.94 7.35
C ILE A 171 6.82 27.47 8.74
N LYS A 172 6.40 26.73 9.77
CA LYS A 172 6.60 27.11 11.17
C LYS A 172 7.56 26.15 11.85
N GLU A 173 8.61 26.69 12.47
CA GLU A 173 9.52 25.91 13.33
C GLU A 173 8.82 25.55 14.65
N LEU A 174 8.85 24.27 15.01
CA LEU A 174 8.37 23.77 16.30
C LEU A 174 9.55 23.78 17.28
N LYS A 175 9.54 24.73 18.22
CA LYS A 175 10.66 24.98 19.14
C LYS A 175 10.50 24.32 20.51
N ASN A 176 9.27 24.10 20.95
CA ASN A 176 8.97 23.59 22.29
C ASN A 176 8.52 22.13 22.23
N GLU A 177 8.92 21.33 23.22
CA GLU A 177 8.54 19.91 23.33
C GLU A 177 7.01 19.73 23.36
N GLU A 178 6.30 20.66 23.99
CA GLU A 178 4.83 20.63 24.07
C GLU A 178 4.15 20.89 22.72
N ASP A 179 4.70 21.78 21.88
CA ASP A 179 4.20 22.00 20.52
C ASP A 179 4.42 20.77 19.64
N ILE A 180 5.59 20.12 19.79
CA ILE A 180 5.93 18.88 19.09
C ILE A 180 4.98 17.75 19.54
N ARG A 181 4.75 17.61 20.85
CA ARG A 181 3.87 16.58 21.42
C ARG A 181 2.42 16.78 20.99
N ASN A 182 1.90 18.01 21.09
CA ASN A 182 0.51 18.32 20.75
C ASN A 182 0.21 18.17 19.26
N THR A 183 1.20 18.40 18.39
CA THR A 183 1.00 18.35 16.94
C THR A 183 1.32 16.99 16.34
N VAL A 184 2.46 16.38 16.73
CA VAL A 184 2.93 15.12 16.12
C VAL A 184 2.36 13.91 16.84
N LEU A 185 2.43 13.88 18.18
CA LEU A 185 2.05 12.69 18.94
C LEU A 185 0.52 12.54 19.00
N LYS A 186 -0.22 13.63 19.16
CA LYS A 186 -1.69 13.58 19.18
C LYS A 186 -2.29 13.03 17.88
N GLU A 187 -1.78 13.46 16.72
CA GLU A 187 -2.23 12.92 15.42
C GLU A 187 -1.81 11.45 15.23
N CYS A 188 -0.61 11.07 15.68
CA CYS A 188 -0.18 9.68 15.69
C CYS A 188 -1.08 8.80 16.56
N ASP A 189 -1.43 9.25 17.78
CA ASP A 189 -2.33 8.53 18.68
C ASP A 189 -3.73 8.37 18.08
N GLN A 190 -4.27 9.43 17.46
CA GLN A 190 -5.54 9.37 16.73
C GLN A 190 -5.48 8.39 15.54
N ARG A 191 -4.36 8.37 14.82
CA ARG A 191 -4.15 7.45 13.69
C ARG A 191 -4.01 6.00 14.17
N ILE A 192 -3.32 5.77 15.28
CA ILE A 192 -3.22 4.43 15.90
C ILE A 192 -4.59 3.95 16.36
N ALA A 193 -5.38 4.80 17.02
CA ALA A 193 -6.74 4.47 17.46
C ALA A 193 -7.63 4.10 16.26
N SER A 194 -7.68 4.93 15.22
CA SER A 194 -8.48 4.65 14.02
C SER A 194 -8.02 3.40 13.25
N LEU A 195 -6.71 3.14 13.18
CA LEU A 195 -6.18 1.89 12.60
C LEU A 195 -6.58 0.67 13.42
N ASN A 196 -6.53 0.76 14.75
CA ASN A 196 -6.94 -0.33 15.64
C ASN A 196 -8.43 -0.64 15.49
N ASP A 197 -9.29 0.39 15.45
CA ASP A 197 -10.73 0.20 15.23
C ASP A 197 -11.01 -0.47 13.89
N SER A 198 -10.38 0.02 12.81
CA SER A 198 -10.53 -0.56 11.47
C SER A 198 -10.06 -2.02 11.41
N ASN A 199 -8.92 -2.32 12.06
CA ASN A 199 -8.40 -3.68 12.12
C ASN A 199 -9.30 -4.60 12.94
N ASN A 200 -9.84 -4.14 14.06
CA ASN A 200 -10.78 -4.91 14.87
C ASN A 200 -12.05 -5.24 14.09
N SER A 201 -12.66 -4.26 13.42
CA SER A 201 -13.84 -4.52 12.58
C SER A 201 -13.55 -5.50 11.43
N ARG A 202 -12.34 -5.45 10.84
CA ARG A 202 -11.92 -6.43 9.82
C ARG A 202 -11.77 -7.83 10.40
N ILE A 203 -11.18 -7.95 11.60
CA ILE A 203 -11.00 -9.23 12.29
C ILE A 203 -12.37 -9.84 12.63
N GLU A 204 -13.31 -9.04 13.11
CA GLU A 204 -14.69 -9.47 13.38
C GLU A 204 -15.37 -10.01 12.10
N ALA A 205 -15.34 -9.23 11.01
CA ALA A 205 -15.94 -9.65 9.74
C ALA A 205 -15.31 -10.94 9.16
N LEU A 206 -13.98 -11.09 9.29
CA LEU A 206 -13.27 -12.31 8.90
C LEU A 206 -13.70 -13.48 9.79
N THR A 207 -13.79 -13.28 11.09
CA THR A 207 -14.19 -14.29 12.07
C THR A 207 -15.60 -14.80 11.77
N ASP A 208 -16.56 -13.90 11.55
CA ASP A 208 -17.94 -14.24 11.16
C ASP A 208 -17.99 -15.04 9.85
N THR A 209 -17.18 -14.66 8.87
CA THR A 209 -17.11 -15.35 7.58
C THR A 209 -16.58 -16.77 7.74
N TYR A 210 -15.52 -16.96 8.54
CA TYR A 210 -14.96 -18.29 8.80
C TYR A 210 -15.90 -19.16 9.64
N GLN A 211 -16.59 -18.60 10.62
CA GLN A 211 -17.58 -19.33 11.42
C GLN A 211 -18.73 -19.85 10.56
N LYS A 212 -19.27 -19.03 9.64
CA LYS A 212 -20.31 -19.46 8.69
C LYS A 212 -19.83 -20.59 7.77
N LYS A 213 -18.59 -20.49 7.25
CA LYS A 213 -18.00 -21.55 6.43
C LYS A 213 -17.80 -22.84 7.21
N LEU A 214 -17.35 -22.75 8.46
CA LEU A 214 -17.14 -23.90 9.33
C LEU A 214 -18.46 -24.61 9.65
N ALA A 215 -19.52 -23.86 9.96
CA ALA A 215 -20.85 -24.40 10.15
C ALA A 215 -21.40 -25.09 8.89
N ALA A 216 -21.21 -24.49 7.72
CA ALA A 216 -21.63 -25.09 6.44
C ALA A 216 -20.86 -26.37 6.12
N CYS A 217 -19.56 -26.42 6.42
CA CYS A 217 -18.75 -27.64 6.29
C CYS A 217 -19.22 -28.73 7.26
N GLN A 218 -19.51 -28.37 8.51
CA GLN A 218 -20.00 -29.33 9.49
C GLN A 218 -21.34 -29.94 9.07
N ALA A 219 -22.28 -29.12 8.59
CA ALA A 219 -23.56 -29.61 8.08
C ALA A 219 -23.40 -30.63 6.94
N LYS A 220 -22.44 -30.41 6.03
CA LYS A 220 -22.13 -31.36 4.95
C LYS A 220 -21.53 -32.66 5.47
N ILE A 221 -20.67 -32.60 6.48
CA ILE A 221 -20.11 -33.79 7.12
C ILE A 221 -21.22 -34.61 7.77
N ASP A 222 -22.14 -33.96 8.48
CA ASP A 222 -23.26 -34.63 9.16
C ASP A 222 -24.23 -35.27 8.14
N GLU A 223 -24.52 -34.58 7.03
CA GLU A 223 -25.31 -35.13 5.92
C GLU A 223 -24.63 -36.36 5.29
N GLN A 224 -23.33 -36.28 5.02
CA GLN A 224 -22.57 -37.42 4.48
C GLN A 224 -22.53 -38.59 5.46
N ALA A 225 -22.37 -38.33 6.76
CA ALA A 225 -22.41 -39.37 7.79
C ALA A 225 -23.77 -40.07 7.84
N ALA A 226 -24.87 -39.31 7.70
CA ALA A 226 -26.22 -39.88 7.63
C ALA A 226 -26.40 -40.79 6.39
N VAL A 227 -25.89 -40.37 5.23
CA VAL A 227 -25.92 -41.18 4.00
C VAL A 227 -25.12 -42.47 4.16
N ILE A 228 -23.90 -42.39 4.73
CA ILE A 228 -23.06 -43.57 5.00
C ILE A 228 -23.78 -44.56 5.92
N ASN A 229 -24.42 -44.07 6.98
CA ASN A 229 -25.18 -44.91 7.90
C ASN A 229 -26.35 -45.61 7.22
N SER A 230 -27.08 -44.89 6.34
CA SER A 230 -28.18 -45.46 5.56
C SER A 230 -27.71 -46.56 4.61
N ILE A 231 -26.64 -46.32 3.84
CA ILE A 231 -26.06 -47.31 2.92
C ILE A 231 -25.56 -48.53 3.70
N THR A 232 -24.93 -48.32 4.85
CA THR A 232 -24.43 -49.40 5.70
C THR A 232 -25.57 -50.28 6.20
N SER A 233 -26.70 -49.69 6.60
CA SER A 233 -27.91 -50.43 7.00
C SER A 233 -28.46 -51.28 5.85
N GLN A 234 -28.61 -50.68 4.67
CA GLN A 234 -29.12 -51.39 3.48
C GLN A 234 -28.21 -52.56 3.07
N TYR A 235 -26.89 -52.36 3.14
CA TYR A 235 -25.92 -53.41 2.86
C TYR A 235 -26.05 -54.58 3.84
N ASN A 236 -26.19 -54.29 5.14
CA ASN A 236 -26.35 -55.32 6.17
C ASN A 236 -27.64 -56.14 5.98
N GLU A 237 -28.76 -55.49 5.61
CA GLU A 237 -30.02 -56.18 5.30
C GLU A 237 -29.89 -57.11 4.09
N LEU A 238 -29.28 -56.64 3.00
CA LEU A 238 -29.00 -57.44 1.80
C LEU A 238 -28.12 -58.65 2.12
N MET A 239 -27.10 -58.46 2.96
CA MET A 239 -26.19 -59.52 3.39
C MET A 239 -26.91 -60.59 4.22
N ASP A 240 -27.81 -60.18 5.13
CA ASP A 240 -28.62 -61.11 5.93
C ASP A 240 -29.58 -61.94 5.04
N ILE A 241 -30.23 -61.28 4.07
CA ILE A 241 -31.11 -61.96 3.09
C ILE A 241 -30.30 -62.96 2.25
N ALA A 242 -29.13 -62.57 1.75
CA ALA A 242 -28.26 -63.46 0.97
C ALA A 242 -27.81 -64.68 1.79
N CYS A 243 -27.49 -64.49 3.08
CA CYS A 243 -27.17 -65.60 3.99
C CYS A 243 -28.36 -66.56 4.12
N LYS A 244 -29.58 -66.04 4.33
CA LYS A 244 -30.80 -66.85 4.40
C LYS A 244 -31.03 -67.69 3.15
N TYR A 245 -30.91 -67.08 1.96
CA TYR A 245 -31.05 -67.81 0.69
C TYR A 245 -30.00 -68.91 0.51
N ARG A 246 -28.74 -68.62 0.87
CA ARG A 246 -27.66 -69.62 0.82
C ARG A 246 -27.96 -70.80 1.75
N ASP A 247 -28.36 -70.52 2.99
CA ASP A 247 -28.62 -71.55 3.99
C ASP A 247 -29.84 -72.40 3.60
N GLU A 248 -30.86 -71.79 3.00
CA GLU A 248 -32.01 -72.50 2.44
C GLU A 248 -31.63 -73.37 1.25
N ALA A 249 -30.82 -72.87 0.31
CA ALA A 249 -30.31 -73.66 -0.81
C ALA A 249 -29.48 -74.86 -0.34
N LEU A 250 -28.67 -74.71 0.72
CA LEU A 250 -27.95 -75.81 1.36
C LEU A 250 -28.90 -76.87 1.94
N ARG A 251 -29.99 -76.45 2.59
CA ARG A 251 -31.04 -77.37 3.08
C ARG A 251 -31.68 -78.13 1.94
N TRP A 252 -32.10 -77.46 0.87
CA TRP A 252 -32.65 -78.11 -0.31
C TRP A 252 -31.67 -79.13 -0.90
N ARG A 253 -30.40 -78.75 -1.09
CA ARG A 253 -29.37 -79.68 -1.56
C ARG A 253 -29.26 -80.94 -0.69
N SER A 254 -29.24 -80.79 0.64
CA SER A 254 -29.15 -81.93 1.57
C SER A 254 -30.37 -82.85 1.58
N LYS A 255 -31.51 -82.40 1.04
CA LYS A 255 -32.76 -83.16 1.03
C LYS A 255 -32.95 -83.99 -0.25
N PHE A 256 -32.23 -83.62 -1.33
CA PHE A 256 -32.39 -84.20 -2.67
C PHE A 256 -31.10 -84.82 -3.23
N MET A 257 -29.98 -84.79 -2.49
CA MET A 257 -28.79 -85.61 -2.69
C MET A 257 -28.66 -86.58 -1.53
#